data_AF-A0A972B956-F1
#
_entry.id   AF-A0A972B956-F1
#
_cell.length_a   1.000
_cell.length_b   1.000
_cell.length_c   1.000
_cell.angle_alpha   90.00
_cell.angle_beta   90.00
_cell.angle_gamma   90.00
#
_symmetry.space_group_name_H-M   'P 1'
#
loop_
_entity.id
_entity.type
_entity.pdbx_description
1 polymer ?
#
loop_
_entity_poly.entity_id
_entity_poly.type
_entity_poly.pdbx_seq_one_letter_code
_entity_poly.pdbx_strand_id
1 'polypeptide(L)'
;MEYTIENIEKMLALTKEGKREFLDNLYEFLNSNRLTALDYQKIKILSTAPICPRCDCEYVTKAGISDGRQVYKCKKCGYRFRETAKSLVYYSHKYYLLMDYIKCMLEGKSLRACAKEVGISLPTSFKWRHKILSAIQGLEGGISFSGITEADELLMQYSEKGRKYKTLVEKEQAMNTVHPNVAVLVMTDREGNLLLKHIGEN
;
A
#
# COMPACT_ATOMS: atom_id res chain seq x y z
N MET A 1 2.08 -8.94 -21.66
CA MET A 1 1.98 -7.49 -21.88
C MET A 1 3.37 -6.93 -21.62
N GLU A 2 4.14 -6.68 -22.68
CA GLU A 2 5.42 -5.98 -22.54
C GLU A 2 5.11 -4.49 -22.36
N TYR A 3 5.38 -3.99 -21.16
CA TYR A 3 5.29 -2.57 -20.87
C TYR A 3 6.63 -1.95 -21.28
N THR A 4 6.68 -1.30 -22.43
CA THR A 4 7.81 -0.46 -22.82
C THR A 4 7.81 0.84 -22.01
N ILE A 5 8.95 1.51 -21.91
CA ILE A 5 9.05 2.83 -21.24
C ILE A 5 8.06 3.83 -21.85
N GLU A 6 7.92 3.77 -23.18
CA GLU A 6 6.97 4.58 -23.95
C GLU A 6 5.50 4.32 -23.58
N ASN A 7 5.17 3.09 -23.16
CA ASN A 7 3.83 2.78 -22.63
C ASN A 7 3.61 3.44 -21.27
N ILE A 8 4.63 3.50 -20.40
CA ILE A 8 4.53 4.08 -19.06
C ILE A 8 4.34 5.61 -19.14
N GLU A 9 5.11 6.29 -19.97
CA GLU A 9 4.98 7.74 -20.18
C GLU A 9 3.60 8.12 -20.71
N LYS A 10 3.07 7.34 -21.67
CA LYS A 10 1.68 7.51 -22.15
C LYS A 10 0.64 7.29 -21.05
N MET A 11 0.86 6.38 -20.11
CA MET A 11 -0.06 6.17 -18.99
C MET A 11 -0.05 7.33 -17.99
N LEU A 12 1.13 7.90 -17.72
CA LEU A 12 1.27 9.04 -16.81
C LEU A 12 0.62 10.31 -17.37
N ALA A 13 0.69 10.49 -18.69
CA ALA A 13 0.11 11.61 -19.45
C ALA A 13 -1.42 11.54 -19.65
N LEU A 14 -2.10 10.49 -19.18
CA LEU A 14 -3.55 10.36 -19.33
C LEU A 14 -4.31 11.47 -18.58
N THR A 15 -5.42 11.92 -19.16
CA THR A 15 -6.37 12.80 -18.46
C THR A 15 -6.99 12.08 -17.25
N LYS A 16 -7.67 12.80 -16.35
CA LYS A 16 -8.35 12.18 -15.19
C LYS A 16 -9.33 11.08 -15.62
N GLU A 17 -10.05 11.30 -16.71
CA GLU A 17 -10.98 10.32 -17.31
C GLU A 17 -10.22 9.15 -17.92
N GLY A 18 -9.15 9.41 -18.68
CA GLY A 18 -8.29 8.36 -19.24
C GLY A 18 -7.62 7.50 -18.16
N LYS A 19 -7.17 8.09 -17.05
CA LYS A 19 -6.65 7.36 -15.89
C LYS A 19 -7.70 6.46 -15.27
N ARG A 20 -8.95 6.94 -15.18
CA ARG A 20 -10.07 6.15 -14.65
C ARG A 20 -10.39 4.96 -15.56
N GLU A 21 -10.54 5.21 -16.86
CA GLU A 21 -10.78 4.16 -17.86
C GLU A 21 -9.64 3.13 -17.87
N PHE A 22 -8.39 3.59 -17.80
CA PHE A 22 -7.24 2.72 -17.67
C PHE A 22 -7.31 1.83 -16.41
N LEU A 23 -7.63 2.40 -15.25
CA LEU A 23 -7.76 1.65 -14.00
C LEU A 23 -8.89 0.62 -14.06
N ASP A 24 -10.03 0.96 -14.67
CA ASP A 24 -11.13 0.03 -14.89
C ASP A 24 -10.73 -1.11 -15.83
N ASN A 25 -10.08 -0.80 -16.96
CA ASN A 25 -9.57 -1.80 -17.90
C ASN A 25 -8.51 -2.71 -17.27
N LEU A 26 -7.60 -2.14 -16.47
CA LEU A 26 -6.60 -2.90 -15.73
C LEU A 26 -7.27 -3.84 -14.71
N TYR A 27 -8.27 -3.35 -13.98
CA TYR A 27 -9.04 -4.16 -13.03
C TYR A 27 -9.73 -5.34 -13.72
N GLU A 28 -10.43 -5.09 -14.83
CA GLU A 28 -11.08 -6.15 -15.61
C GLU A 28 -10.07 -7.14 -16.19
N PHE A 29 -8.92 -6.68 -16.66
CA PHE A 29 -7.84 -7.54 -17.15
C PHE A 29 -7.33 -8.46 -16.03
N LEU A 30 -7.03 -7.91 -14.85
CA LEU A 30 -6.52 -8.69 -13.71
C LEU A 30 -7.54 -9.74 -13.27
N ASN A 31 -8.82 -9.38 -13.18
CA ASN A 31 -9.89 -10.29 -12.81
C ASN A 31 -10.12 -11.39 -13.86
N SER A 32 -10.20 -11.02 -15.14
CA SER A 32 -10.38 -11.97 -16.25
C SER A 32 -9.28 -13.02 -16.30
N ASN A 33 -8.04 -12.63 -15.95
CA ASN A 33 -6.89 -13.52 -15.89
C ASN A 33 -6.68 -14.16 -14.50
N ARG A 34 -7.57 -13.92 -13.53
CA ARG A 34 -7.49 -14.41 -12.15
C ARG A 34 -6.14 -14.08 -11.47
N LEU A 35 -5.59 -12.92 -11.78
CA LEU A 35 -4.33 -12.43 -11.23
C LEU A 35 -4.56 -11.78 -9.87
N THR A 36 -3.72 -12.15 -8.91
CA THR A 36 -3.79 -11.64 -7.54
C THR A 36 -2.49 -10.98 -7.12
N ALA A 37 -2.53 -10.20 -6.04
CA ALA A 37 -1.33 -9.63 -5.44
C ALA A 37 -0.28 -10.69 -5.01
N LEU A 38 -0.67 -11.97 -4.89
CA LEU A 38 0.27 -13.06 -4.62
C LEU A 38 1.11 -13.42 -5.87
N ASP A 39 0.53 -13.34 -7.06
CA ASP A 39 1.21 -13.73 -8.31
C ASP A 39 2.39 -12.80 -8.60
N TYR A 40 2.23 -11.50 -8.32
CA TYR A 40 3.33 -10.55 -8.33
C TYR A 40 4.48 -10.95 -7.39
N GLN A 41 4.19 -11.41 -6.17
CA GLN A 41 5.23 -11.82 -5.22
C GLN A 41 6.00 -13.05 -5.70
N LYS A 42 5.32 -13.99 -6.37
CA LYS A 42 5.96 -15.15 -6.99
C LYS A 42 6.92 -14.72 -8.09
N ILE A 43 6.50 -13.81 -8.97
CA ILE A 43 7.34 -13.28 -10.05
C ILE A 43 8.54 -12.52 -9.49
N LYS A 44 8.34 -11.67 -8.47
CA LYS A 44 9.40 -10.87 -7.84
C LYS A 44 10.56 -11.72 -7.31
N ILE A 45 10.27 -12.91 -6.80
CA ILE A 45 11.31 -13.83 -6.28
C ILE A 45 12.08 -14.53 -7.40
N LEU A 46 11.53 -14.63 -8.61
CA LEU A 46 12.28 -15.14 -9.76
C LEU A 46 13.38 -14.14 -10.18
N SER A 47 13.17 -12.85 -9.96
CA SER A 47 14.12 -11.79 -10.31
C SER A 47 14.99 -11.30 -9.16
N THR A 48 14.61 -11.55 -7.90
CA THR A 48 15.31 -11.03 -6.72
C THR A 48 15.61 -12.13 -5.70
N ALA A 49 16.83 -12.16 -5.17
CA ALA A 49 17.20 -13.09 -4.11
C ALA A 49 16.38 -12.85 -2.82
N PRO A 50 15.94 -13.90 -2.12
CA PRO A 50 15.15 -13.75 -0.90
C PRO A 50 16.00 -13.22 0.25
N ILE A 51 15.62 -12.07 0.81
CA ILE A 51 16.28 -11.46 1.98
C ILE A 51 15.50 -11.81 3.25
N CYS A 52 16.20 -12.11 4.33
CA CYS A 52 15.56 -12.40 5.61
C CYS A 52 14.79 -11.18 6.14
N PRO A 53 13.47 -11.26 6.38
CA PRO A 53 12.68 -10.14 6.85
C PRO A 53 12.98 -9.73 8.31
N ARG A 54 13.71 -10.54 9.08
CA ARG A 54 14.00 -10.25 10.50
C ARG A 54 15.34 -9.54 10.70
N CYS A 55 16.34 -9.86 9.89
CA CYS A 55 17.71 -9.40 10.11
C CYS A 55 18.41 -8.92 8.82
N ASP A 56 17.63 -8.80 7.75
CA ASP A 56 18.03 -8.33 6.42
C ASP A 56 19.27 -9.03 5.83
N CYS A 57 19.52 -10.27 6.29
CA CYS A 57 20.59 -11.13 5.82
C CYS A 57 20.19 -11.81 4.49
N GLU A 58 21.09 -11.77 3.51
CA GLU A 58 20.94 -12.41 2.20
C GLU A 58 21.23 -13.91 2.22
N TYR A 59 21.91 -14.42 3.26
CA TYR A 59 22.22 -15.84 3.42
C TYR A 59 20.97 -16.63 3.80
N VAL A 60 20.21 -17.03 2.78
CA VAL A 60 18.91 -17.69 2.89
C VAL A 60 18.92 -18.98 2.08
N THR A 61 18.36 -20.05 2.65
CA THR A 61 18.20 -21.35 1.98
C THR A 61 16.75 -21.78 1.89
N LYS A 62 16.39 -22.53 0.85
CA LYS A 62 15.09 -23.20 0.74
C LYS A 62 14.93 -24.23 1.87
N ALA A 63 13.77 -24.23 2.51
CA ALA A 63 13.47 -25.01 3.70
C ALA A 63 12.13 -25.76 3.55
N GLY A 64 11.94 -26.39 2.39
CA GLY A 64 10.75 -27.16 2.03
C GLY A 64 9.58 -26.31 1.53
N ILE A 65 8.44 -26.97 1.34
CA ILE A 65 7.20 -26.39 0.83
C ILE A 65 6.11 -26.60 1.88
N SER A 66 5.29 -25.59 2.12
CA SER A 66 4.14 -25.66 3.04
C SER A 66 2.94 -24.99 2.38
N ASP A 67 1.78 -25.64 2.38
CA ASP A 67 0.56 -25.18 1.69
C ASP A 67 0.80 -24.79 0.22
N GLY A 68 1.61 -25.58 -0.49
CA GLY A 68 1.96 -25.31 -1.90
C GLY A 68 2.88 -24.10 -2.12
N ARG A 69 3.46 -23.53 -1.06
CA ARG A 69 4.32 -22.35 -1.12
C ARG A 69 5.72 -22.62 -0.59
N GLN A 70 6.72 -21.99 -1.18
CA GLN A 70 8.12 -22.15 -0.80
C GLN A 70 8.38 -21.52 0.57
N VAL A 71 8.99 -22.30 1.47
CA VAL A 71 9.48 -21.79 2.75
C VAL A 71 10.98 -21.57 2.65
N TYR A 72 11.46 -20.45 3.18
CA TYR A 72 12.86 -20.05 3.27
C TYR A 72 13.31 -20.06 4.72
N LYS A 73 14.59 -20.31 4.95
CA LYS A 73 15.24 -20.24 6.27
C LYS A 73 16.49 -19.38 6.17
N CYS A 74 16.58 -18.37 7.03
CA CYS A 74 17.80 -17.58 7.19
C CYS A 74 18.87 -18.38 7.92
N LYS A 75 20.11 -18.37 7.40
CA LYS A 75 21.24 -19.06 8.03
C LYS A 75 21.82 -18.30 9.22
N LYS A 76 21.66 -16.97 9.27
CA LYS A 76 22.14 -16.12 10.38
C LYS A 76 21.25 -16.23 11.62
N CYS A 77 19.94 -15.97 11.49
CA CYS A 77 19.02 -15.91 12.63
C CYS A 77 18.08 -17.12 12.76
N GLY A 78 18.15 -18.08 11.84
CA GLY A 78 17.30 -19.28 11.83
C GLY A 78 15.83 -19.05 11.49
N TYR A 79 15.39 -17.80 11.29
CA TYR A 79 13.99 -17.46 11.03
C TYR A 79 13.48 -18.10 9.73
N ARG A 80 12.28 -18.68 9.80
CA ARG A 80 11.58 -19.27 8.64
C ARG A 80 10.52 -18.30 8.13
N PHE A 81 10.50 -18.09 6.82
CA PHE A 81 9.59 -17.15 6.18
C PHE A 81 9.14 -17.64 4.81
N ARG A 82 8.07 -17.04 4.29
CA ARG A 82 7.52 -17.32 2.95
C ARG A 82 7.81 -16.15 2.02
N GLU A 83 7.54 -16.35 0.73
CA GLU A 83 7.61 -15.31 -0.30
C GLU A 83 6.83 -14.04 0.04
N THR A 84 5.75 -14.19 0.80
CA THR A 84 4.88 -13.07 1.18
C THR A 84 5.40 -12.29 2.38
N ALA A 85 6.55 -12.65 2.97
CA ALA A 85 7.08 -11.92 4.10
C ALA A 85 7.36 -10.46 3.74
N LYS A 86 7.01 -9.52 4.65
CA LYS A 86 7.05 -8.06 4.41
C LYS A 86 6.23 -7.57 3.20
N SER A 87 5.35 -8.40 2.61
CA SER A 87 4.51 -7.97 1.49
C SER A 87 3.11 -7.55 1.94
N LEU A 88 2.39 -6.88 1.04
CA LEU A 88 1.01 -6.43 1.26
C LEU A 88 0.05 -7.58 1.64
N VAL A 89 0.32 -8.78 1.11
CA VAL A 89 -0.49 -9.99 1.34
C VAL A 89 -0.03 -10.82 2.55
N TYR A 90 0.99 -10.36 3.30
CA TYR A 90 1.49 -11.07 4.48
C TYR A 90 0.40 -11.26 5.54
N TYR A 91 0.15 -12.50 5.98
CA TYR A 91 -0.93 -12.88 6.91
C TYR A 91 -2.35 -12.42 6.49
N SER A 92 -2.58 -12.18 5.20
CA SER A 92 -3.91 -11.83 4.69
C SER A 92 -4.56 -13.06 4.07
N HIS A 93 -5.41 -13.78 4.81
CA HIS A 93 -6.06 -15.00 4.29
C HIS A 93 -7.00 -14.73 3.12
N LYS A 94 -7.63 -13.55 3.07
CA LYS A 94 -8.54 -13.13 1.99
C LYS A 94 -7.85 -12.28 0.91
N TYR A 95 -6.55 -12.49 0.66
CA TYR A 95 -5.76 -11.66 -0.27
C TYR A 95 -6.33 -11.58 -1.70
N TYR A 96 -7.17 -12.53 -2.11
CA TYR A 96 -7.85 -12.52 -3.41
C TYR A 96 -8.88 -11.39 -3.54
N LEU A 97 -9.44 -10.87 -2.44
CA LEU A 97 -10.36 -9.73 -2.43
C LEU A 97 -9.65 -8.36 -2.36
N LEU A 98 -8.31 -8.37 -2.34
CA LEU A 98 -7.53 -7.16 -2.13
C LEU A 98 -7.67 -6.18 -3.30
N MET A 99 -7.83 -6.67 -4.53
CA MET A 99 -8.03 -5.82 -5.71
C MET A 99 -9.35 -5.06 -5.64
N ASP A 100 -10.45 -5.74 -5.31
CA ASP A 100 -11.76 -5.13 -5.09
C ASP A 100 -11.69 -4.06 -3.98
N TYR A 101 -10.94 -4.35 -2.92
CA TYR A 101 -10.72 -3.41 -1.84
C TYR A 101 -9.94 -2.16 -2.28
N ILE A 102 -8.89 -2.33 -3.09
CA ILE A 102 -8.14 -1.21 -3.67
C ILE A 102 -9.04 -0.38 -4.58
N LYS A 103 -9.87 -1.00 -5.41
CA LYS A 103 -10.86 -0.30 -6.24
C LYS A 103 -11.80 0.57 -5.39
N CYS A 104 -12.36 -0.02 -4.32
CA CYS A 104 -13.21 0.74 -3.39
C CYS A 104 -12.45 1.92 -2.73
N MET A 105 -11.16 1.76 -2.44
CA MET A 105 -10.33 2.86 -1.90
C MET A 105 -10.14 3.98 -2.92
N LEU A 106 -9.86 3.65 -4.18
CA LEU A 106 -9.67 4.61 -5.27
C LEU A 106 -10.95 5.40 -5.57
N GLU A 107 -12.12 4.77 -5.38
CA GLU A 107 -13.43 5.43 -5.46
C GLU A 107 -13.75 6.33 -4.26
N GLY A 108 -12.84 6.44 -3.27
CA GLY A 108 -13.02 7.29 -2.09
C GLY A 108 -14.00 6.76 -1.05
N LYS A 109 -14.35 5.46 -1.10
CA LYS A 109 -15.34 4.87 -0.17
C LYS A 109 -14.83 4.84 1.27
N SER A 110 -15.75 4.97 2.23
CA SER A 110 -15.46 4.85 3.65
C SER A 110 -15.07 3.41 4.04
N LEU A 111 -14.35 3.23 5.15
CA LEU A 111 -13.95 1.89 5.62
C LEU A 111 -15.13 0.91 5.77
N ARG A 112 -16.30 1.41 6.21
CA ARG A 112 -17.53 0.62 6.37
C ARG A 112 -18.14 0.27 5.02
N ALA A 113 -18.15 1.20 4.07
CA ALA A 113 -18.61 0.95 2.71
C ALA A 113 -17.73 -0.10 2.02
N CYS A 114 -16.40 0.07 2.05
CA CYS A 114 -15.46 -0.93 1.53
C CYS A 114 -15.67 -2.31 2.19
N ALA A 115 -15.84 -2.34 3.52
CA ALA A 115 -16.04 -3.60 4.25
C ALA A 115 -17.32 -4.33 3.81
N LYS A 116 -18.42 -3.57 3.67
CA LYS A 116 -19.72 -4.10 3.22
C LYS A 116 -19.65 -4.62 1.79
N GLU A 117 -19.07 -3.85 0.89
CA GLU A 117 -19.01 -4.17 -0.55
C GLU A 117 -18.11 -5.36 -0.85
N VAL A 118 -16.94 -5.42 -0.23
CA VAL A 118 -15.97 -6.51 -0.43
C VAL A 118 -16.32 -7.76 0.40
N GLY A 119 -17.26 -7.66 1.35
CA GLY A 119 -17.63 -8.79 2.22
C GLY A 119 -16.57 -9.14 3.27
N ILE A 120 -15.92 -8.13 3.86
CA ILE A 120 -14.92 -8.29 4.92
C ILE A 120 -15.35 -7.56 6.20
N SER A 121 -14.74 -7.90 7.33
CA SER A 121 -15.04 -7.20 8.58
C SER A 121 -14.41 -5.79 8.60
N LEU A 122 -15.04 -4.85 9.31
CA LEU A 122 -14.51 -3.49 9.48
C LEU A 122 -13.06 -3.47 10.03
N PRO A 123 -12.67 -4.31 11.02
CA PRO A 123 -11.27 -4.40 11.45
C PRO A 123 -10.32 -4.88 10.35
N THR A 124 -10.77 -5.77 9.46
CA THR A 124 -9.97 -6.24 8.33
C THR A 124 -9.77 -5.11 7.32
N SER A 125 -10.84 -4.39 6.98
CA SER A 125 -10.82 -3.18 6.15
C SER A 125 -9.82 -2.17 6.69
N PHE A 126 -9.89 -1.83 7.98
CA PHE A 126 -8.95 -0.92 8.63
C PHE A 126 -7.48 -1.38 8.50
N LYS A 127 -7.20 -2.65 8.83
CA LYS A 127 -5.85 -3.22 8.70
C LYS A 127 -5.34 -3.20 7.26
N TRP A 128 -6.19 -3.52 6.29
CA TRP A 128 -5.82 -3.53 4.87
C TRP A 128 -5.49 -2.12 4.38
N ARG A 129 -6.32 -1.12 4.71
CA ARG A 129 -6.05 0.28 4.37
C ARG A 129 -4.68 0.72 4.91
N HIS A 130 -4.36 0.42 6.16
CA HIS A 130 -3.05 0.74 6.73
C HIS A 130 -1.89 0.01 6.04
N LYS A 131 -2.05 -1.27 5.68
CA LYS A 131 -1.00 -1.99 4.93
C LYS A 131 -0.78 -1.38 3.54
N ILE A 132 -1.85 -1.02 2.84
CA ILE A 132 -1.79 -0.40 1.50
C ILE A 132 -1.09 0.95 1.58
N LEU A 133 -1.54 1.83 2.49
CA LEU A 133 -0.95 3.16 2.66
C LEU A 133 0.52 3.08 3.10
N SER A 134 0.88 2.16 4.00
CA SER A 134 2.27 1.94 4.39
C SER A 134 3.14 1.43 3.23
N ALA A 135 2.58 0.61 2.33
CA ALA A 135 3.30 0.19 1.13
C ALA A 135 3.50 1.34 0.13
N ILE A 136 2.50 2.23 -0.02
CA ILE A 136 2.59 3.42 -0.88
C ILE A 136 3.62 4.41 -0.32
N GLN A 137 3.64 4.63 0.99
CA GLN A 137 4.61 5.52 1.63
C GLN A 137 6.06 5.11 1.33
N GLY A 138 6.33 3.80 1.22
CA GLY A 138 7.65 3.30 0.82
C GLY A 138 8.09 3.69 -0.59
N LEU A 139 7.18 4.17 -1.45
CA LEU A 139 7.46 4.64 -2.81
C LEU A 139 7.82 6.14 -2.86
N GLU A 140 7.49 6.91 -1.83
CA GLU A 140 7.64 8.38 -1.82
C GLU A 140 9.11 8.84 -1.86
N GLY A 141 10.06 8.00 -1.42
CA GLY A 141 11.48 8.35 -1.29
C GLY A 141 12.24 8.54 -2.62
N GLY A 142 11.60 8.35 -3.77
CA GLY A 142 12.21 8.46 -5.10
C GLY A 142 11.57 9.49 -6.02
N ILE A 143 10.70 10.36 -5.53
CA ILE A 143 9.98 11.33 -6.37
C ILE A 143 10.90 12.52 -6.65
N SER A 144 11.30 12.67 -7.91
CA SER A 144 11.96 13.87 -8.44
C SER A 144 10.95 14.70 -9.23
N PHE A 145 10.85 15.98 -8.91
CA PHE A 145 10.03 16.92 -9.69
C PHE A 145 10.84 17.51 -10.84
N SER A 146 10.18 17.76 -11.96
CA SER A 146 10.81 18.40 -13.12
C SER A 146 9.91 19.53 -13.68
N GLY A 147 10.53 20.50 -14.35
CA GLY A 147 9.82 21.59 -15.02
C GLY A 147 9.04 22.50 -14.06
N ILE A 148 7.74 22.66 -14.32
CA ILE A 148 6.84 23.51 -13.54
C ILE A 148 6.15 22.65 -12.48
N THR A 149 6.39 23.00 -11.22
CA THR A 149 5.77 22.37 -10.05
C THR A 149 4.77 23.31 -9.41
N GLU A 150 3.59 22.80 -9.12
CA GLU A 150 2.53 23.46 -8.36
C GLU A 150 2.53 22.88 -6.94
N ALA A 151 2.47 23.75 -5.95
CA ALA A 151 2.44 23.38 -4.54
C ALA A 151 1.28 24.10 -3.87
N ASP A 152 0.50 23.36 -3.09
CA ASP A 152 -0.62 23.88 -2.32
C ASP A 152 -0.66 23.20 -0.94
N GLU A 153 -1.33 23.83 0.01
CA GLU A 153 -1.55 23.26 1.34
C GLU A 153 -2.99 22.77 1.50
N LEU A 154 -3.13 21.52 1.93
CA LEU A 154 -4.41 20.97 2.34
C LEU A 154 -4.50 21.03 3.88
N LEU A 155 -5.32 21.96 4.38
CA LEU A 155 -5.65 22.02 5.80
C LEU A 155 -6.75 21.01 6.14
N MET A 156 -6.47 20.13 7.08
CA MET A 156 -7.42 19.11 7.54
C MET A 156 -7.42 18.97 9.05
N GLN A 157 -8.56 18.54 9.61
CA GLN A 157 -8.63 18.27 11.04
C GLN A 157 -7.75 17.08 11.41
N TYR A 158 -6.87 17.27 12.39
CA TYR A 158 -6.09 16.17 12.93
C TYR A 158 -7.02 15.08 13.50
N SER A 159 -6.70 13.81 13.25
CA SER A 159 -7.52 12.71 13.70
C SER A 159 -6.69 11.49 14.07
N GLU A 160 -6.67 11.15 15.35
CA GLU A 160 -6.08 9.89 15.86
C GLU A 160 -7.08 8.74 15.88
N LYS A 161 -8.04 8.72 14.94
CA LYS A 161 -9.04 7.65 14.87
C LYS A 161 -8.36 6.30 14.71
N GLY A 162 -8.60 5.41 15.66
CA GLY A 162 -7.97 4.09 15.71
C GLY A 162 -6.70 4.01 16.55
N ARG A 163 -6.26 5.11 17.19
CA ARG A 163 -5.23 5.09 18.23
C ARG A 163 -5.64 4.14 19.36
N LYS A 164 -4.68 3.30 19.77
CA LYS A 164 -4.83 2.42 20.92
C LYS A 164 -4.21 3.10 22.13
N TYR A 165 -5.00 3.24 23.18
CA TYR A 165 -4.56 3.82 24.45
C TYR A 165 -4.15 2.69 25.40
N LYS A 166 -3.09 2.92 26.18
CA LYS A 166 -2.59 1.97 27.18
C LYS A 166 -3.36 2.10 28.49
N THR A 167 -3.83 3.29 28.83
CA THR A 167 -4.57 3.57 30.08
C THR A 167 -5.84 4.39 29.81
N LEU A 168 -6.77 4.37 30.77
CA LEU A 168 -7.97 5.21 30.72
C LEU A 168 -7.60 6.71 30.81
N VAL A 169 -6.61 7.04 31.64
CA VAL A 169 -6.10 8.41 31.79
C VAL A 169 -5.57 8.95 30.46
N GLU A 170 -4.78 8.16 29.73
CA GLU A 170 -4.28 8.56 28.40
C GLU A 170 -5.43 8.79 27.42
N LYS A 171 -6.46 7.95 27.47
CA LYS A 171 -7.65 8.08 26.62
C LYS A 171 -8.45 9.35 26.95
N GLU A 172 -8.69 9.63 28.23
CA GLU A 172 -9.40 10.83 28.67
C GLU A 172 -8.65 12.10 28.31
N GLN A 173 -7.33 12.12 28.50
CA GLN A 173 -6.48 13.21 28.05
C GLN A 173 -6.63 13.44 26.55
N ALA A 174 -6.46 12.39 25.73
CA ALA A 174 -6.59 12.50 24.27
C ALA A 174 -8.00 12.93 23.81
N MET A 175 -9.06 12.54 24.51
CA MET A 175 -10.43 12.98 24.20
C MET A 175 -10.67 14.46 24.50
N ASN A 176 -9.97 15.00 25.51
CA ASN A 176 -10.09 16.39 25.92
C ASN A 176 -9.10 17.32 25.18
N THR A 177 -8.06 16.76 24.55
CA THR A 177 -7.12 17.52 23.73
C THR A 177 -7.80 18.02 22.46
N VAL A 178 -7.80 19.34 22.28
CA VAL A 178 -8.16 19.97 21.01
C VAL A 178 -6.90 20.02 20.16
N HIS A 179 -6.90 19.28 19.06
CA HIS A 179 -5.79 19.29 18.13
C HIS A 179 -5.97 20.40 17.10
N PRO A 180 -4.89 21.11 16.71
CA PRO A 180 -4.95 22.08 15.62
C PRO A 180 -5.23 21.36 14.29
N ASN A 181 -5.67 22.13 13.30
CA ASN A 181 -5.67 21.65 11.93
C ASN A 181 -4.23 21.35 11.50
N VAL A 182 -4.08 20.30 10.72
CA VAL A 182 -2.84 19.84 10.14
C VAL A 182 -2.76 20.32 8.70
N ALA A 183 -1.61 20.85 8.32
CA ALA A 183 -1.30 21.16 6.93
C ALA A 183 -0.59 19.97 6.28
N VAL A 184 -1.15 19.50 5.17
CA VAL A 184 -0.49 18.54 4.28
C VAL A 184 -0.07 19.28 3.04
N LEU A 185 1.24 19.35 2.78
CA LEU A 185 1.77 19.85 1.52
C LEU A 185 1.37 18.89 0.41
N VAL A 186 0.76 19.43 -0.63
CA VAL A 186 0.49 18.73 -1.87
C VAL A 186 1.35 19.38 -2.94
N MET A 187 2.27 18.63 -3.53
CA MET A 187 3.08 19.10 -4.66
C MET A 187 2.81 18.21 -5.84
N THR A 188 2.58 18.81 -7.00
CA THR A 188 2.48 18.09 -8.27
C THR A 188 3.25 18.82 -9.35
N ASP A 189 3.89 18.10 -10.27
CA ASP A 189 4.35 18.69 -11.53
C ASP A 189 3.42 18.33 -12.69
N ARG A 190 3.71 18.91 -13.87
CA ARG A 190 2.95 18.65 -15.10
C ARG A 190 3.21 17.27 -15.71
N GLU A 191 4.22 16.55 -15.22
CA GLU A 191 4.50 15.16 -15.59
C GLU A 191 3.69 14.18 -14.75
N GLY A 192 2.99 14.67 -13.70
CA GLY A 192 2.11 13.90 -12.86
C GLY A 192 2.80 13.27 -11.65
N ASN A 193 4.02 13.69 -11.33
CA ASN A 193 4.67 13.35 -10.07
C ASN A 193 3.90 14.04 -8.94
N LEU A 194 3.57 13.32 -7.87
CA LEU A 194 2.77 13.81 -6.74
C LEU A 194 3.48 13.50 -5.42
N LEU A 195 3.70 14.52 -4.59
CA LEU A 195 4.16 14.38 -3.21
C LEU A 195 3.08 14.89 -2.26
N LEU A 196 2.75 14.05 -1.27
CA LEU A 196 1.90 14.42 -0.14
C LEU A 196 2.76 14.34 1.11
N LYS A 197 3.03 15.47 1.76
CA LYS A 197 3.89 15.50 2.94
C LYS A 197 3.27 16.30 4.07
N HIS A 198 3.17 15.68 5.24
CA HIS A 198 2.83 16.40 6.46
C HIS A 198 3.86 17.50 6.74
N ILE A 199 3.42 18.75 6.89
CA ILE A 199 4.26 19.85 7.36
C ILE A 199 3.87 20.19 8.80
N GLY A 200 4.85 20.22 9.70
CA GLY A 200 4.67 20.63 11.09
C GLY A 200 5.31 19.65 12.09
N GLU A 201 5.56 20.13 13.30
CA GLU A 201 5.99 19.30 14.44
C GLU A 201 4.77 18.66 15.12
N ASN A 202 4.93 17.40 15.57
CA ASN A 202 3.93 16.68 16.36
C ASN A 202 3.97 17.10 17.83
#